data_AF-F6RYR1-F1
#
_entry.id   AF-F6RYR1-F1
#
_cell.length_a   1.000
_cell.length_b   1.000
_cell.length_c   1.000
_cell.angle_alpha   90.00
_cell.angle_beta   90.00
_cell.angle_gamma   90.00
#
_symmetry.space_group_name_H-M   'P 1'
#
loop_
_entity.id
_entity.type
_entity.pdbx_description
1 polymer ?
#
loop_
_entity_poly.entity_id
_entity_poly.type
_entity_poly.pdbx_seq_one_letter_code
_entity_poly.pdbx_strand_id
1 'polypeptide(L)'
;MVRYYIGVDVGSHSVRAGLVDNDGTFIATAEEGITVVEPKTNQYIQSSDEIWRKCCSVIKSVVKNVDPSNVQGIGFDATCSLVVLDHDFKPVPLTNAKSNNDDFNIIMWMDHRAKEEADFINSTNHEVLKFVGGKISLEMQPPKLLWIKKNQPECWTKAHHFFDLSDFLTFKCTNSLTRSSCAVTCKWLYSSESGWNKSFWKEIGLEDLNDNNFSKIGNVILPPGTAIKGGLTQETAS
;
A
#
# COMPACT_ATOMS: atom_id res chain seq x y z
N MET A 1 -25.46 18.92 15.92
CA MET A 1 -24.15 19.38 15.42
C MET A 1 -23.80 18.45 14.27
N VAL A 2 -23.58 18.99 13.07
CA VAL A 2 -23.31 18.18 11.86
C VAL A 2 -21.92 17.57 12.00
N ARG A 3 -21.80 16.27 11.78
CA ARG A 3 -20.52 15.55 11.80
C ARG A 3 -20.15 15.20 10.37
N TYR A 4 -18.87 15.32 10.05
CA TYR A 4 -18.37 14.97 8.73
C TYR A 4 -17.37 13.81 8.80
N TYR A 5 -17.26 13.10 7.69
CA TYR A 5 -16.31 12.02 7.47
C TYR A 5 -15.68 12.19 6.09
N ILE A 6 -14.41 11.80 5.96
CA ILE A 6 -13.66 11.90 4.71
C ILE A 6 -13.38 10.49 4.20
N GLY A 7 -13.75 10.21 2.95
CA GLY A 7 -13.27 9.04 2.21
C GLY A 7 -12.24 9.48 1.18
N VAL A 8 -11.11 8.77 1.09
CA VAL A 8 -10.07 9.00 0.08
C VAL A 8 -9.83 7.72 -0.70
N ASP A 9 -9.97 7.80 -2.01
CA ASP A 9 -9.77 6.70 -2.95
C ASP A 9 -8.57 7.03 -3.85
N VAL A 10 -7.55 6.18 -3.77
CA VAL A 10 -6.37 6.24 -4.64
C VAL A 10 -6.48 5.19 -5.74
N GLY A 11 -7.05 5.63 -6.86
CA GLY A 11 -7.18 4.84 -8.08
C GLY A 11 -5.88 4.72 -8.86
N SER A 12 -5.98 4.16 -10.07
CA SER A 12 -4.79 3.98 -10.93
C SER A 12 -4.26 5.29 -11.50
N HIS A 13 -5.12 6.27 -11.74
CA HIS A 13 -4.78 7.51 -12.44
C HIS A 13 -5.17 8.78 -11.69
N SER A 14 -5.83 8.68 -10.54
CA SER A 14 -6.22 9.85 -9.76
C SER A 14 -6.40 9.52 -8.28
N VAL A 15 -6.24 10.54 -7.43
CA VAL A 15 -6.70 10.55 -6.05
C VAL A 15 -8.02 11.29 -6.00
N ARG A 16 -9.02 10.72 -5.33
CA ARG A 16 -10.33 11.32 -5.11
C ARG A 16 -10.59 11.44 -3.62
N ALA A 17 -11.19 12.54 -3.19
CA ALA A 17 -11.69 12.69 -1.83
C ALA A 17 -13.17 13.08 -1.86
N GLY A 18 -13.93 12.55 -0.91
CA GLY A 18 -15.31 12.92 -0.65
C GLY A 18 -15.50 13.29 0.82
N LEU A 19 -16.12 14.44 1.07
CA LEU A 19 -16.63 14.83 2.38
C LEU A 19 -18.10 14.43 2.46
N VAL A 20 -18.45 13.60 3.44
CA VAL A 20 -19.83 13.15 3.68
C VAL A 20 -20.30 13.55 5.07
N ASP A 21 -21.58 13.86 5.23
CA ASP A 21 -22.19 14.09 6.55
C ASP A 21 -22.60 12.78 7.25
N ASN A 22 -23.16 12.90 8.46
CA ASN A 22 -23.62 11.77 9.25
C ASN A 22 -24.80 10.99 8.64
N ASP A 23 -25.48 11.56 7.65
CA ASP A 23 -26.58 10.91 6.94
C ASP A 23 -26.11 10.26 5.62
N GLY A 24 -24.80 10.34 5.33
CA GLY A 24 -24.18 9.77 4.13
C GLY A 24 -24.30 10.67 2.89
N THR A 25 -24.69 11.93 3.06
CA THR A 25 -24.82 12.88 1.95
C THR A 25 -23.46 13.45 1.59
N PHE A 26 -23.11 13.45 0.30
CA PHE A 26 -21.91 14.11 -0.18
C PHE A 26 -22.06 15.64 -0.10
N ILE A 27 -21.14 16.27 0.63
CA ILE A 27 -21.06 17.72 0.80
C ILE A 27 -20.10 18.34 -0.22
N ALA A 28 -18.97 17.66 -0.47
CA ALA A 28 -17.97 18.11 -1.42
C ALA A 28 -17.17 16.91 -1.94
N THR A 29 -16.64 17.04 -3.15
CA THR A 29 -15.72 16.09 -3.77
C THR A 29 -14.57 16.82 -4.44
N ALA A 30 -13.38 16.22 -4.48
CA ALA A 30 -12.23 16.73 -5.21
C ALA A 30 -11.45 15.57 -5.85
N GLU A 31 -10.76 15.86 -6.95
CA GLU A 31 -9.97 14.89 -7.69
C GLU A 31 -8.69 15.53 -8.23
N GLU A 32 -7.59 14.79 -8.18
CA GLU A 32 -6.34 15.14 -8.87
C GLU A 32 -5.75 13.91 -9.56
N GLY A 33 -5.33 14.05 -10.82
CA GLY A 33 -4.67 12.96 -11.55
C GLY A 33 -3.32 12.61 -10.95
N ILE A 34 -2.83 11.36 -11.07
CA ILE A 34 -1.54 10.84 -10.58
C ILE A 34 -0.63 10.51 -11.77
N THR A 35 0.68 10.76 -11.65
CA THR A 35 1.65 10.35 -12.68
C THR A 35 1.86 8.84 -12.66
N VAL A 36 1.72 8.22 -13.83
CA VAL A 36 2.07 6.81 -14.05
C VAL A 36 3.21 6.77 -15.05
N VAL A 37 4.27 6.02 -14.74
CA VAL A 37 5.41 5.83 -15.65
C VAL A 37 5.48 4.36 -16.06
N GLU A 38 5.66 4.14 -17.36
CA GLU A 38 5.90 2.82 -17.94
C GLU A 38 7.36 2.72 -18.40
N PRO A 39 8.33 2.40 -17.52
CA PRO A 39 9.74 2.32 -17.92
C PRO A 39 10.02 1.25 -18.99
N LYS A 40 9.21 0.18 -19.00
CA LYS A 40 9.24 -0.91 -19.97
C LYS A 40 7.82 -1.42 -20.15
N THR A 41 7.55 -2.07 -21.29
CA THR A 41 6.23 -2.65 -21.59
C THR A 41 5.71 -3.50 -20.43
N ASN A 42 4.49 -3.20 -19.99
CA ASN A 42 3.80 -3.83 -18.85
C ASN A 42 4.48 -3.66 -17.49
N GLN A 43 5.41 -2.72 -17.34
CA GLN A 43 5.98 -2.34 -16.05
C GLN A 43 5.50 -0.94 -15.70
N TYR A 44 4.73 -0.79 -14.64
CA TYR A 44 4.08 0.46 -14.26
C TYR A 44 4.49 0.86 -12.84
N ILE A 45 5.00 2.08 -12.70
CA ILE A 45 5.48 2.62 -11.42
C ILE A 45 4.83 3.97 -11.11
N GLN A 46 4.68 4.26 -9.82
CA GLN A 46 4.19 5.52 -9.27
C GLN A 46 5.10 6.03 -8.15
N SER A 47 4.90 7.28 -7.75
CA SER A 47 5.57 7.90 -6.61
C SER A 47 4.63 7.95 -5.39
N SER A 48 5.09 7.38 -4.27
CA SER A 48 4.32 7.44 -3.01
C SER A 48 4.23 8.85 -2.44
N ASP A 49 5.28 9.67 -2.59
CA ASP A 49 5.30 11.07 -2.16
C ASP A 49 4.37 11.95 -3.00
N GLU A 50 4.30 11.71 -4.32
CA GLU A 50 3.34 12.39 -5.18
C GLU A 50 1.89 12.06 -4.81
N ILE A 51 1.58 10.77 -4.66
CA ILE A 51 0.24 10.30 -4.27
C ILE A 51 -0.15 10.93 -2.93
N TRP A 52 0.75 10.90 -1.94
CA TRP A 52 0.48 11.47 -0.64
C TRP A 52 0.18 12.97 -0.70
N ARG A 53 1.01 13.73 -1.44
CA ARG A 53 0.81 15.18 -1.62
C ARG A 53 -0.52 15.48 -2.33
N LYS A 54 -0.93 14.64 -3.28
CA LYS A 54 -2.24 14.74 -3.95
C LYS A 54 -3.41 14.41 -3.02
N CYS A 55 -3.26 13.39 -2.16
CA CYS A 55 -4.23 13.11 -1.08
C CYS A 55 -4.44 14.34 -0.20
N CYS A 56 -3.36 14.94 0.30
CA CYS A 56 -3.44 16.16 1.11
C CYS A 56 -4.14 17.31 0.36
N SER A 57 -3.86 17.48 -0.92
CA SER A 57 -4.47 18.53 -1.74
C SER A 57 -5.99 18.35 -1.89
N VAL A 58 -6.44 17.14 -2.28
CA VAL A 58 -7.88 16.87 -2.44
C VAL A 58 -8.62 16.93 -1.10
N ILE A 59 -8.00 16.48 0.00
CA ILE A 59 -8.55 16.59 1.36
C ILE A 59 -8.72 18.07 1.73
N LYS A 60 -7.68 18.90 1.56
CA LYS A 60 -7.74 20.34 1.84
C LYS A 60 -8.82 21.03 0.99
N SER A 61 -9.03 20.58 -0.24
CA SER A 61 -10.09 21.08 -1.12
C SER A 61 -11.50 20.79 -0.58
N VAL A 62 -11.80 19.55 -0.18
CA VAL A 62 -13.15 19.17 0.27
C VAL A 62 -13.52 19.75 1.63
N VAL A 63 -12.54 20.02 2.51
CA VAL A 63 -12.80 20.60 3.84
C VAL A 63 -12.79 22.12 3.89
N LYS A 64 -12.48 22.81 2.77
CA LYS A 64 -12.27 24.26 2.71
C LYS A 64 -13.39 25.10 3.36
N ASN A 65 -14.64 24.66 3.25
CA ASN A 65 -15.82 25.42 3.67
C ASN A 65 -16.49 24.86 4.94
N VAL A 66 -15.84 23.93 5.65
CA VAL A 66 -16.33 23.39 6.93
C VAL A 66 -15.30 23.60 8.02
N ASP A 67 -15.76 23.72 9.26
CA ASP A 67 -14.87 23.70 10.42
C ASP A 67 -14.27 22.29 10.57
N PRO A 68 -12.93 22.13 10.46
CA PRO A 68 -12.27 20.83 10.53
C PRO A 68 -12.51 20.08 11.85
N SER A 69 -12.85 20.78 12.94
CA SER A 69 -13.19 20.14 14.22
C SER A 69 -14.47 19.27 14.15
N ASN A 70 -15.30 19.48 13.13
CA ASN A 70 -16.48 18.66 12.87
C ASN A 70 -16.15 17.38 12.08
N VAL A 71 -14.94 17.22 11.54
CA VAL A 71 -14.50 15.98 10.87
C VAL A 71 -14.13 14.93 11.91
N GLN A 72 -14.90 13.85 11.97
CA GLN A 72 -14.78 12.81 13.01
C GLN A 72 -13.93 11.61 12.58
N GLY A 73 -13.64 11.48 11.29
CA GLY A 73 -12.85 10.37 10.78
C GLY A 73 -12.45 10.53 9.33
N ILE A 74 -11.36 9.85 8.98
CA ILE A 74 -10.86 9.71 7.62
C ILE A 74 -10.61 8.23 7.33
N GLY A 75 -11.07 7.77 6.17
CA GLY A 75 -10.83 6.42 5.65
C GLY A 75 -10.09 6.49 4.32
N PHE A 76 -9.24 5.50 4.07
CA PHE A 76 -8.50 5.35 2.82
C PHE A 76 -8.81 4.03 2.16
N ASP A 77 -9.01 4.07 0.86
CA ASP A 77 -8.94 2.94 -0.04
C ASP A 77 -7.95 3.26 -1.17
N ALA A 78 -7.39 2.20 -1.76
CA ALA A 78 -6.41 2.34 -2.81
C ALA A 78 -6.35 1.07 -3.66
N THR A 79 -5.78 1.20 -4.86
CA THR A 79 -5.29 0.02 -5.60
C THR A 79 -4.30 -0.78 -4.75
N CYS A 80 -4.25 -2.11 -4.95
CA CYS A 80 -3.31 -2.99 -4.25
C CYS A 80 -1.89 -2.91 -4.84
N SER A 81 -1.34 -1.70 -4.90
CA SER A 81 0.01 -1.42 -5.36
C SER A 81 1.01 -1.61 -4.21
N LEU A 82 2.24 -2.00 -4.52
CA LEU A 82 3.29 -2.29 -3.55
C LEU A 82 4.19 -1.06 -3.36
N VAL A 83 4.23 -0.50 -2.15
CA VAL A 83 5.09 0.61 -1.77
C VAL A 83 6.34 0.09 -1.07
N VAL A 84 7.52 0.60 -1.44
CA VAL A 84 8.81 0.22 -0.85
C VAL A 84 9.45 1.42 -0.17
N LEU A 85 9.76 1.28 1.13
CA LEU A 85 10.43 2.29 1.93
C LEU A 85 11.65 1.73 2.66
N ASP A 86 12.61 2.59 2.98
CA ASP A 86 13.77 2.26 3.80
C ASP A 86 13.45 2.34 5.29
N HIS A 87 14.47 2.16 6.13
CA HIS A 87 14.35 2.18 7.59
C HIS A 87 13.80 3.52 8.14
N ASP A 88 14.08 4.62 7.45
CA ASP A 88 13.69 5.98 7.86
C ASP A 88 12.41 6.45 7.15
N PHE A 89 11.66 5.49 6.58
CA PHE A 89 10.42 5.70 5.83
C PHE A 89 10.58 6.60 4.59
N LYS A 90 11.76 6.60 3.97
CA LYS A 90 11.99 7.28 2.69
C LYS A 90 11.73 6.33 1.51
N PRO A 91 11.24 6.86 0.38
CA PRO A 91 11.09 6.09 -0.85
C PRO A 91 12.37 5.37 -1.25
N VAL A 92 12.28 4.07 -1.55
CA VAL A 92 13.38 3.33 -2.18
C VAL A 92 13.05 3.16 -3.66
N PRO A 93 13.74 3.87 -4.57
CA PRO A 93 13.42 3.82 -5.99
C PRO A 93 13.54 2.41 -6.59
N LEU A 94 12.62 2.10 -7.51
CA LEU A 94 12.48 0.80 -8.19
C LEU A 94 13.10 0.78 -9.60
N THR A 95 14.01 1.72 -9.87
CA THR A 95 14.69 1.86 -11.17
C THR A 95 16.19 1.81 -11.00
N ASN A 96 16.90 1.21 -11.97
CA ASN A 96 18.35 1.26 -12.04
C ASN A 96 18.80 2.71 -12.31
N ALA A 97 19.06 3.47 -11.23
CA ALA A 97 19.93 4.65 -11.03
C ALA A 97 20.46 5.45 -12.26
N LYS A 98 19.65 5.71 -13.31
CA LYS A 98 20.03 6.57 -14.44
C LYS A 98 18.96 7.56 -14.89
N SER A 99 17.78 7.54 -14.28
CA SER A 99 16.83 8.66 -14.38
C SER A 99 16.91 9.47 -13.09
N ASN A 100 16.98 10.79 -13.19
CA ASN A 100 16.97 11.76 -12.07
C ASN A 100 15.64 11.75 -11.27
N ASN A 101 15.09 10.57 -10.98
CA ASN A 101 13.76 10.40 -10.44
C ASN A 101 13.78 9.31 -9.37
N ASP A 102 14.41 9.64 -8.25
CA ASP A 102 14.56 8.78 -7.07
C ASP A 102 13.21 8.53 -6.33
N ASP A 103 12.13 9.15 -6.80
CA ASP A 103 10.83 9.16 -6.10
C ASP A 103 9.87 8.03 -6.51
N PHE A 104 10.22 7.16 -7.46
CA PHE A 104 9.36 6.07 -7.95
C PHE A 104 9.60 4.77 -7.19
N ASN A 105 8.88 4.60 -6.10
CA ASN A 105 9.00 3.48 -5.16
C ASN A 105 7.75 2.60 -5.06
N ILE A 106 6.82 2.73 -6.02
CA ILE A 106 5.61 1.90 -6.10
C ILE A 106 5.65 1.00 -7.33
N ILE A 107 5.42 -0.31 -7.15
CA ILE A 107 5.03 -1.23 -8.23
C ILE A 107 3.49 -1.24 -8.29
N MET A 108 2.92 -0.78 -9.40
CA MET A 108 1.46 -0.71 -9.54
C MET A 108 0.81 -2.10 -9.52
N TRP A 109 -0.48 -2.14 -9.16
CA TRP A 109 -1.26 -3.39 -9.14
C TRP A 109 -1.21 -4.14 -10.48
N MET A 110 -1.40 -3.43 -11.61
CA MET A 110 -1.41 -3.95 -12.98
C MET A 110 -0.02 -4.19 -13.60
N ASP A 111 1.06 -4.04 -12.82
CA ASP A 111 2.41 -4.31 -13.29
C ASP A 111 2.65 -5.82 -13.45
N HIS A 112 3.15 -6.22 -14.62
CA HIS A 112 3.35 -7.63 -14.98
C HIS A 112 4.80 -8.10 -14.97
N ARG A 113 5.72 -7.34 -14.36
CA ARG A 113 7.16 -7.69 -14.32
C ARG A 113 7.44 -9.01 -13.62
N ALA A 114 6.60 -9.39 -12.65
CA ALA A 114 6.80 -10.55 -11.78
C ALA A 114 6.20 -11.86 -12.32
N LYS A 115 6.10 -11.98 -13.65
CA LYS A 115 5.50 -13.15 -14.28
C LYS A 115 6.27 -14.44 -13.97
N GLU A 116 7.59 -14.42 -14.12
CA GLU A 116 8.44 -15.59 -13.88
C GLU A 116 8.40 -16.02 -12.40
N GLU A 117 8.35 -15.05 -11.49
CA GLU A 117 8.21 -15.29 -10.05
C GLU A 117 6.87 -15.90 -9.69
N ALA A 118 5.78 -15.43 -10.30
CA ALA A 118 4.46 -16.04 -10.10
C ALA A 118 4.41 -17.47 -10.63
N ASP A 119 4.97 -17.73 -11.81
CA ASP A 119 5.03 -19.08 -12.39
C ASP A 119 5.88 -20.02 -11.50
N PHE A 120 7.00 -19.53 -10.97
CA PHE A 120 7.80 -20.27 -9.97
C PHE A 120 7.01 -20.56 -8.69
N ILE A 121 6.38 -19.55 -8.08
CA ILE A 121 5.59 -19.73 -6.84
C ILE A 121 4.48 -20.75 -7.07
N ASN A 122 3.79 -20.69 -8.21
CA ASN A 122 2.74 -21.64 -8.56
C ASN A 122 3.29 -23.08 -8.70
N SER A 123 4.51 -23.26 -9.19
CA SER A 123 5.13 -24.60 -9.32
C SER A 123 5.43 -25.27 -7.98
N THR A 124 5.51 -24.51 -6.88
CA THR A 124 5.71 -25.05 -5.53
C THR A 124 4.52 -25.88 -5.03
N ASN A 125 3.31 -25.59 -5.53
CA ASN A 125 2.06 -26.13 -5.02
C ASN A 125 1.90 -25.97 -3.49
N HIS A 126 2.52 -24.93 -2.90
CA HIS A 126 2.45 -24.68 -1.46
C HIS A 126 0.99 -24.53 -1.01
N GLU A 127 0.66 -25.07 0.18
CA GLU A 127 -0.72 -25.18 0.66
C GLU A 127 -1.48 -23.84 0.73
N VAL A 128 -0.79 -22.72 0.96
CA VAL A 128 -1.40 -21.37 1.03
C VAL A 128 -2.04 -20.95 -0.28
N LEU A 129 -1.63 -21.54 -1.42
CA LEU A 129 -2.21 -21.23 -2.72
C LEU A 129 -3.69 -21.64 -2.79
N LYS A 130 -4.15 -22.57 -1.93
CA LYS A 130 -5.58 -22.93 -1.83
C LYS A 130 -6.48 -21.74 -1.52
N PHE A 131 -5.96 -20.73 -0.83
CA PHE A 131 -6.70 -19.51 -0.48
C PHE A 131 -6.88 -18.54 -1.65
N VAL A 132 -6.19 -18.76 -2.77
CA VAL A 132 -6.28 -17.95 -4.00
C VAL A 132 -6.67 -18.80 -5.21
N GLY A 133 -7.41 -19.88 -4.98
CA GLY A 133 -7.88 -20.77 -6.06
C GLY A 133 -6.80 -21.66 -6.66
N GLY A 134 -5.72 -21.92 -5.93
CA GLY A 134 -4.62 -22.79 -6.33
C GLY A 134 -3.57 -22.13 -7.22
N LYS A 135 -3.77 -20.88 -7.63
CA LYS A 135 -2.83 -20.15 -8.49
C LYS A 135 -2.73 -18.68 -8.10
N ILE A 136 -1.54 -18.26 -7.66
CA ILE A 136 -1.26 -16.86 -7.37
C ILE A 136 -1.17 -16.04 -8.68
N SER A 137 -1.74 -14.85 -8.66
CA SER A 137 -1.56 -13.86 -9.73
C SER A 137 -0.23 -13.13 -9.55
N LEU A 138 0.43 -12.83 -10.66
CA LEU A 138 1.62 -11.96 -10.70
C LEU A 138 1.35 -10.51 -10.23
N GLU A 139 0.08 -10.11 -10.15
CA GLU A 139 -0.35 -8.81 -9.63
C GLU A 139 -0.39 -8.77 -8.09
N MET A 140 -0.29 -9.91 -7.42
CA MET A 140 -0.20 -10.01 -5.95
C MET A 140 1.19 -9.63 -5.44
N GLN A 141 1.33 -9.42 -4.13
CA GLN A 141 2.57 -8.89 -3.57
C GLN A 141 3.74 -9.90 -3.49
N PRO A 142 3.55 -11.19 -3.15
CA PRO A 142 4.68 -12.13 -3.04
C PRO A 142 5.51 -12.28 -4.32
N PRO A 143 4.93 -12.39 -5.54
CA PRO A 143 5.71 -12.39 -6.78
C PRO A 143 6.50 -11.11 -6.98
N LYS A 144 5.92 -9.94 -6.68
CA LYS A 144 6.59 -8.62 -6.79
C LYS A 144 7.77 -8.51 -5.84
N LEU A 145 7.62 -8.98 -4.60
CA LEU A 145 8.72 -9.03 -3.62
C LEU A 145 9.85 -9.93 -4.09
N LEU A 146 9.53 -11.13 -4.59
CA LEU A 146 10.53 -12.04 -5.14
C LEU A 146 11.25 -11.43 -6.35
N TRP A 147 10.53 -10.71 -7.19
CA TRP A 147 11.11 -10.02 -8.34
C TRP A 147 12.09 -8.94 -7.88
N ILE A 148 11.74 -8.13 -6.87
CA ILE A 148 12.64 -7.11 -6.31
C ILE A 148 13.91 -7.78 -5.76
N LYS A 149 13.78 -8.86 -4.98
CA LYS A 149 14.95 -9.57 -4.41
C LYS A 149 15.90 -10.08 -5.49
N LYS A 150 15.37 -10.63 -6.59
CA LYS A 150 16.16 -11.19 -7.70
C LYS A 150 16.75 -10.12 -8.63
N ASN A 151 15.97 -9.10 -8.97
CA ASN A 151 16.29 -8.18 -10.06
C ASN A 151 16.77 -6.80 -9.58
N GLN A 152 16.54 -6.46 -8.30
CA GLN A 152 16.87 -5.18 -7.69
C GLN A 152 17.50 -5.39 -6.30
N PRO A 153 18.65 -6.10 -6.19
CA PRO A 153 19.23 -6.47 -4.90
C PRO A 153 19.62 -5.27 -4.03
N GLU A 154 20.00 -4.14 -4.64
CA GLU A 154 20.26 -2.89 -3.91
C GLU A 154 18.99 -2.32 -3.27
N CYS A 155 17.87 -2.32 -4.01
CA CYS A 155 16.56 -1.95 -3.49
C CYS A 155 16.14 -2.88 -2.35
N TRP A 156 16.26 -4.20 -2.54
CA TRP A 156 15.92 -5.19 -1.52
C TRP A 156 16.73 -5.01 -0.23
N THR A 157 18.03 -4.71 -0.36
CA THR A 157 18.91 -4.48 0.78
C THR A 157 18.53 -3.22 1.56
N LYS A 158 18.16 -2.14 0.86
CA LYS A 158 17.72 -0.88 1.47
C LYS A 158 16.29 -0.95 2.04
N ALA A 159 15.44 -1.78 1.45
CA ALA A 159 14.03 -1.89 1.81
C ALA A 159 13.87 -2.43 3.23
N HIS A 160 13.16 -1.66 4.05
CA HIS A 160 12.84 -2.00 5.42
C HIS A 160 11.33 -2.10 5.65
N HIS A 161 10.51 -1.45 4.81
CA HIS A 161 9.07 -1.56 4.86
C HIS A 161 8.47 -1.79 3.48
N PHE A 162 7.65 -2.83 3.39
CA PHE A 162 6.76 -3.11 2.28
C PHE A 162 5.33 -2.87 2.75
N PHE A 163 4.61 -2.04 2.01
CA PHE A 163 3.23 -1.68 2.31
C PHE A 163 2.35 -1.97 1.10
N ASP A 164 1.12 -2.37 1.36
CA ASP A 164 0.05 -2.14 0.38
C ASP A 164 -0.25 -0.64 0.37
N LEU A 165 -0.61 -0.07 -0.78
CA LEU A 165 -0.78 1.38 -0.90
C LEU A 165 -1.80 1.93 0.09
N SER A 166 -2.88 1.20 0.35
CA SER A 166 -3.89 1.56 1.36
C SER A 166 -3.28 1.67 2.77
N ASP A 167 -2.46 0.71 3.16
CA ASP A 167 -1.77 0.70 4.46
C ASP A 167 -0.74 1.85 4.55
N PHE A 168 -0.02 2.14 3.47
CA PHE A 168 0.90 3.29 3.41
C PHE A 168 0.19 4.61 3.71
N LEU A 169 -1.01 4.83 3.15
CA LEU A 169 -1.78 6.07 3.39
C LEU A 169 -2.18 6.20 4.86
N THR A 170 -2.64 5.10 5.48
CA THR A 170 -2.96 5.12 6.91
C THR A 170 -1.72 5.35 7.77
N PHE A 171 -0.56 4.81 7.38
CA PHE A 171 0.72 5.09 8.03
C PHE A 171 1.09 6.58 7.93
N LYS A 172 0.98 7.20 6.74
CA LYS A 172 1.26 8.64 6.56
C LYS A 172 0.35 9.54 7.41
N CYS A 173 -0.86 9.09 7.74
CA CYS A 173 -1.75 9.81 8.66
C CYS A 173 -1.39 9.65 10.13
N THR A 174 -0.90 8.48 10.54
CA THR A 174 -0.96 8.05 11.94
C THR A 174 0.39 7.66 12.54
N ASN A 175 1.44 7.53 11.71
CA ASN A 175 2.71 6.89 12.03
C ASN A 175 2.58 5.43 12.54
N SER A 176 1.41 4.81 12.36
CA SER A 176 1.16 3.43 12.77
C SER A 176 1.62 2.45 11.71
N LEU A 177 2.35 1.41 12.13
CA LEU A 177 2.75 0.29 11.27
C LEU A 177 1.70 -0.83 11.21
N THR A 178 0.46 -0.53 11.59
CA THR A 178 -0.64 -1.49 11.43
C THR A 178 -0.91 -1.78 9.95
N ARG A 179 -1.53 -2.93 9.68
CA ARG A 179 -1.99 -3.32 8.34
C ARG A 179 -3.48 -3.65 8.37
N SER A 180 -4.16 -3.34 7.29
CA SER A 180 -5.55 -3.75 7.07
C SER A 180 -5.60 -5.25 6.79
N SER A 181 -6.40 -5.98 7.58
CA SER A 181 -6.70 -7.40 7.32
C SER A 181 -7.25 -7.63 5.91
N CYS A 182 -7.97 -6.66 5.32
CA CYS A 182 -8.44 -6.74 3.94
C CYS A 182 -7.28 -6.84 2.95
N ALA A 183 -6.30 -5.94 3.05
CA ALA A 183 -5.14 -5.92 2.15
C ALA A 183 -4.31 -7.19 2.27
N VAL A 184 -3.88 -7.53 3.49
CA VAL A 184 -2.97 -8.67 3.70
C VAL A 184 -3.61 -10.02 3.36
N THR A 185 -4.92 -10.18 3.59
CA THR A 185 -5.62 -11.43 3.24
C THR A 185 -5.79 -11.56 1.73
N CYS A 186 -6.20 -10.48 1.05
CA CYS A 186 -6.53 -10.54 -0.38
C CYS A 186 -5.31 -10.59 -1.29
N LYS A 187 -4.17 -10.01 -0.87
CA LYS A 187 -3.03 -9.74 -1.78
C LYS A 187 -1.68 -10.22 -1.26
N TRP A 188 -1.59 -10.65 0.00
CA TRP A 188 -0.33 -11.07 0.63
C TRP A 188 -0.31 -12.51 1.16
N LEU A 189 -1.44 -13.24 1.07
CA LEU A 189 -1.59 -14.61 1.61
C LEU A 189 -1.52 -14.70 3.14
N TYR A 190 -1.86 -13.61 3.84
CA TYR A 190 -2.07 -13.65 5.28
C TYR A 190 -3.36 -14.40 5.61
N SER A 191 -3.35 -15.22 6.67
CA SER A 191 -4.54 -15.87 7.21
C SER A 191 -4.96 -15.22 8.52
N SER A 192 -6.25 -14.91 8.68
CA SER A 192 -6.79 -14.42 9.95
C SER A 192 -6.72 -15.45 11.08
N GLU A 193 -6.64 -16.74 10.75
CA GLU A 193 -6.57 -17.83 11.73
C GLU A 193 -5.13 -18.13 12.15
N SER A 194 -4.20 -18.15 11.19
CA SER A 194 -2.83 -18.63 11.40
C SER A 194 -1.74 -17.58 11.18
N GLY A 195 -2.10 -16.39 10.75
CA GLY A 195 -1.17 -15.31 10.43
C GLY A 195 -0.34 -15.56 9.17
N TRP A 196 0.88 -15.04 9.17
CA TRP A 196 1.87 -15.26 8.11
C TRP A 196 2.41 -16.69 8.14
N ASN A 197 2.44 -17.36 6.99
CA ASN A 197 2.98 -18.71 6.86
C ASN A 197 4.51 -18.69 6.64
N LYS A 198 5.28 -19.09 7.65
CA LYS A 198 6.75 -19.09 7.60
C LYS A 198 7.33 -20.04 6.54
N SER A 199 6.73 -21.22 6.35
CA SER A 199 7.23 -22.19 5.38
C SER A 199 7.06 -21.68 3.96
N PHE A 200 5.95 -20.98 3.66
CA PHE A 200 5.73 -20.36 2.36
C PHE A 200 6.85 -19.38 2.01
N TRP A 201 7.12 -18.40 2.87
CA TRP A 201 8.15 -17.40 2.61
C TRP A 201 9.53 -18.05 2.45
N LYS A 202 9.83 -19.08 3.24
CA LYS A 202 11.08 -19.84 3.11
C LYS A 202 11.17 -20.62 1.80
N GLU A 203 10.10 -21.29 1.39
CA GLU A 203 10.07 -22.11 0.19
C GLU A 203 10.29 -21.30 -1.09
N ILE A 204 9.80 -20.05 -1.11
CA ILE A 204 9.96 -19.15 -2.26
C ILE A 204 11.25 -18.31 -2.21
N GLY A 205 12.10 -18.51 -1.19
CA GLY A 205 13.38 -17.80 -1.02
C GLY A 205 13.24 -16.37 -0.49
N LEU A 206 12.21 -16.09 0.29
CA LEU A 206 11.93 -14.82 0.99
C LEU A 206 11.91 -15.01 2.51
N GLU A 207 12.70 -15.94 3.05
CA GLU A 207 12.75 -16.27 4.48
C GLU A 207 13.15 -15.11 5.37
N ASP A 208 13.88 -14.12 4.85
CA ASP A 208 14.28 -12.89 5.52
C ASP A 208 13.08 -12.00 5.88
N LEU A 209 11.92 -12.20 5.23
CA LEU A 209 10.67 -11.56 5.65
C LEU A 209 10.11 -12.15 6.96
N ASN A 210 10.58 -13.31 7.42
CA ASN A 210 10.17 -13.88 8.71
C ASN A 210 10.86 -13.19 9.91
N ASP A 211 11.98 -12.49 9.65
CA ASP A 211 12.81 -11.88 10.68
C ASP A 211 12.04 -10.82 11.47
N ASN A 212 12.45 -10.61 12.73
CA ASN A 212 11.85 -9.63 13.64
C ASN A 212 10.31 -9.71 13.69
N ASN A 213 9.79 -10.94 13.62
CA ASN A 213 8.35 -11.22 13.58
C ASN A 213 7.67 -10.47 12.42
N PHE A 214 8.14 -10.63 11.19
CA PHE A 214 7.52 -10.06 9.98
C PHE A 214 7.48 -8.53 9.92
N SER A 215 8.41 -7.85 10.59
CA SER A 215 8.38 -6.38 10.71
C SER A 215 8.38 -5.65 9.36
N LYS A 216 9.04 -6.21 8.34
CA LYS A 216 9.09 -5.61 6.99
C LYS A 216 7.74 -5.60 6.28
N ILE A 217 6.88 -6.59 6.51
CA ILE A 217 5.57 -6.74 5.85
C ILE A 217 4.39 -6.43 6.79
N GLY A 218 4.68 -6.18 8.07
CA GLY A 218 3.71 -5.79 9.09
C GLY A 218 3.26 -6.96 9.96
N ASN A 219 3.22 -6.74 11.26
CA ASN A 219 2.93 -7.79 12.25
C ASN A 219 1.81 -7.44 13.24
N VAL A 220 1.22 -6.26 13.07
CA VAL A 220 0.00 -5.84 13.75
C VAL A 220 -1.07 -5.63 12.69
N ILE A 221 -2.09 -6.48 12.69
CA ILE A 221 -3.15 -6.49 11.67
C ILE A 221 -4.46 -6.10 12.34
N LEU A 222 -5.21 -5.17 11.72
CA LEU A 222 -6.49 -4.68 12.23
C LEU A 222 -7.63 -4.88 11.21
N PRO A 223 -8.87 -5.13 11.67
CA PRO A 223 -10.06 -5.07 10.81
C PRO A 223 -10.32 -3.65 10.27
N PRO A 224 -10.81 -3.50 9.03
CA PRO A 224 -11.33 -2.22 8.54
C PRO A 224 -12.36 -1.61 9.51
N GLY A 225 -12.33 -0.28 9.67
CA GLY A 225 -13.17 0.44 10.62
C GLY A 225 -12.64 0.48 12.06
N THR A 226 -11.56 -0.25 12.37
CA THR A 226 -10.88 -0.12 13.66
C THR A 226 -10.15 1.22 13.75
N ALA A 227 -10.38 1.98 14.81
CA ALA A 227 -9.65 3.23 15.05
C ALA A 227 -8.17 2.94 15.31
N ILE A 228 -7.29 3.61 14.56
CA ILE A 228 -5.84 3.53 14.78
C ILE A 228 -5.48 4.39 15.99
N LYS A 229 -4.81 3.79 16.98
CA LYS A 229 -4.37 4.47 18.21
C LYS A 229 -3.47 5.66 17.86
N GLY A 230 -3.77 6.82 18.46
CA GLY A 230 -3.06 8.08 18.20
C GLY A 230 -3.73 8.95 17.14
N GLY A 231 -4.54 8.37 16.25
CA GLY A 231 -5.27 9.11 15.23
C GLY A 231 -4.35 9.88 14.26
N LEU A 232 -4.90 10.94 13.67
CA LEU A 232 -4.17 11.84 12.78
C LEU A 232 -3.06 12.57 13.54
N THR A 233 -1.81 12.49 13.06
CA THR A 233 -0.72 13.23 13.68
C THR A 233 -0.86 14.73 13.48
N GLN A 234 -0.28 15.52 14.39
CA GLN A 234 -0.29 16.98 14.28
C GLN A 234 0.48 17.48 13.04
N GLU A 235 1.57 16.80 12.68
CA GLU A 235 2.34 17.09 11.47
C GLU A 235 1.46 16.91 10.22
N THR A 236 0.75 15.77 10.13
CA THR A 236 -0.12 15.49 8.99
C THR A 236 -1.34 16.41 8.94
N ALA A 237 -1.84 16.86 10.09
CA ALA A 237 -3.00 17.76 10.17
C ALA A 237 -2.69 19.21 9.73
N SER A 238 -1.42 19.60 9.63
CA SER A 238 -1.00 20.97 9.25
C SER A 238 -0.99 21.25 7.74
#